data_AF-A0A7R9ELZ5-F1
#
_entry.id   AF-A0A7R9ELZ5-F1
#
_cell.length_a   1.000
_cell.length_b   1.000
_cell.length_c   1.000
_cell.angle_alpha   90.00
_cell.angle_beta   90.00
_cell.angle_gamma   90.00
#
_symmetry.space_group_name_H-M   'P 1'
#
loop_
_entity.id
_entity.type
_entity.pdbx_description
1 polymer ?
#
loop_
_entity_poly.entity_id
_entity_poly.type
_entity_poly.pdbx_seq_one_letter_code
_entity_poly.pdbx_strand_id
1 'polypeptide(L)'
;MAHEEEGFWIKSATYQEQPNIHFKHEYLLIVETDRIDSPVLCSTFRAFSKITNGINRCPMVKSREEDINQDGKFDELNIEIQVQLQQTDIALSVKLFLLFDYKLYKMSVFHMESLGVVQHSSSLPGARLDVVADLRLVQKQLLYSRGRDSRFNMSVFDLTRLVPDAFNLQTLFKEYARRNVAVCSLSVTTRLSNVYPLWTAGRASDMPFIVSAVVHYPEETILYRPGFWQVIKWAWVQYLSVFIIFVFIFRLIKEYVFSNQLVFTVKTVPWKKLF
;
A
#
# COMPACT_ATOMS: atom_id res chain seq x y z
N MET A 1 17.90 6.73 6.15
CA MET A 1 17.82 5.26 6.12
C MET A 1 19.21 4.74 6.46
N ALA A 2 19.41 4.27 7.67
CA ALA A 2 20.66 3.63 8.05
C ALA A 2 20.66 2.21 7.44
N HIS A 3 21.61 1.95 6.53
CA HIS A 3 21.94 0.60 6.12
C HIS A 3 22.65 -0.06 7.31
N GLU A 4 21.92 -0.81 8.15
CA GLU A 4 22.57 -1.84 8.95
C GLU A 4 23.12 -2.88 7.97
N GLU A 5 24.43 -3.09 8.01
CA GLU A 5 25.16 -4.05 7.19
C GLU A 5 24.78 -5.48 7.58
N GLU A 6 23.57 -5.91 7.23
CA GLU A 6 23.07 -7.26 7.55
C GLU A 6 23.65 -8.31 6.59
N GLY A 7 24.89 -8.70 6.81
CA GLY A 7 25.49 -9.97 6.36
C GLY A 7 25.67 -10.16 4.84
N PHE A 8 26.28 -11.29 4.48
CA PHE A 8 26.58 -11.64 3.08
C PHE A 8 25.32 -11.87 2.22
N TRP A 9 24.19 -12.15 2.85
CA TRP A 9 22.94 -12.54 2.20
C TRP A 9 21.85 -11.49 2.43
N ILE A 10 21.55 -10.71 1.38
CA ILE A 10 20.49 -9.68 1.43
C ILE A 10 19.12 -10.34 1.64
N LYS A 11 18.44 -9.96 2.73
CA LYS A 11 17.12 -10.51 3.11
C LYS A 11 15.94 -9.70 2.57
N SER A 12 16.08 -8.38 2.52
CA SER A 12 15.07 -7.44 2.04
C SER A 12 15.72 -6.33 1.21
N ALA A 13 14.96 -5.79 0.28
CA ALA A 13 15.35 -4.61 -0.49
C ALA A 13 14.11 -3.72 -0.72
N THR A 14 14.34 -2.48 -1.09
CA THR A 14 13.29 -1.51 -1.42
C THR A 14 13.39 -1.08 -2.88
N TYR A 15 12.25 -0.70 -3.45
CA TYR A 15 12.20 0.01 -4.72
C TYR A 15 11.05 1.01 -4.71
N GLN A 16 11.13 2.03 -5.55
CA GLN A 16 10.05 2.97 -5.76
C GLN A 16 9.26 2.59 -7.01
N GLU A 17 7.94 2.62 -6.90
CA GLU A 17 6.99 2.43 -7.99
C GLU A 17 5.73 3.25 -7.72
N GLN A 18 5.23 3.94 -8.75
CA GLN A 18 3.87 4.46 -8.75
C GLN A 18 2.89 3.31 -9.02
N PRO A 19 2.02 2.97 -8.05
CA PRO A 19 1.03 1.92 -8.23
C PRO A 19 -0.01 2.30 -9.29
N ASN A 20 -0.52 1.29 -10.01
CA ASN A 20 -1.70 1.48 -10.84
C ASN A 20 -2.93 1.25 -9.96
N ILE A 21 -3.60 2.35 -9.61
CA ILE A 21 -4.77 2.36 -8.75
C ILE A 21 -5.98 2.74 -9.59
N HIS A 22 -7.08 2.01 -9.42
CA HIS A 22 -8.35 2.32 -10.06
C HIS A 22 -9.49 2.23 -9.04
N PHE A 23 -10.32 3.25 -8.98
CA PHE A 23 -11.52 3.27 -8.16
C PHE A 23 -12.54 2.26 -8.69
N LYS A 24 -12.94 1.31 -7.84
CA LYS A 24 -13.88 0.25 -8.24
C LYS A 24 -15.31 0.74 -8.43
N HIS A 25 -15.58 2.02 -8.21
CA HIS A 25 -16.93 2.59 -8.14
C HIS A 25 -17.78 1.93 -7.03
N GLU A 26 -17.11 1.34 -6.05
CA GLU A 26 -17.68 0.71 -4.87
C GLU A 26 -17.38 1.55 -3.65
N TYR A 27 -18.43 2.07 -3.02
CA TYR A 27 -18.32 2.90 -1.82
C TYR A 27 -19.43 2.57 -0.81
N LEU A 28 -19.14 2.90 0.45
CA LEU A 28 -20.10 2.92 1.55
C LEU A 28 -19.95 4.24 2.29
N LEU A 29 -21.03 4.99 2.38
CA LEU A 29 -21.13 6.24 3.11
C LEU A 29 -22.12 6.07 4.25
N ILE A 30 -21.68 6.41 5.45
CA ILE A 30 -22.50 6.45 6.66
C ILE A 30 -22.45 7.88 7.18
N VAL A 31 -23.60 8.54 7.21
CA VAL A 31 -23.76 9.86 7.84
C VAL A 31 -24.58 9.66 9.10
N GLU A 32 -23.95 9.91 10.25
CA GLU A 32 -24.58 9.88 11.55
C GLU A 32 -25.23 11.25 11.81
N THR A 33 -26.52 11.22 12.09
CA THR A 33 -27.30 12.41 12.41
C THR A 33 -27.50 12.54 13.91
N ASP A 34 -28.20 13.59 14.34
CA ASP A 34 -28.69 13.77 15.71
C ASP A 34 -29.58 12.60 16.19
N ARG A 35 -30.22 11.88 15.26
CA ARG A 35 -31.02 10.69 15.54
C ARG A 35 -30.15 9.44 15.43
N ILE A 36 -29.73 8.92 16.59
CA ILE A 36 -28.87 7.72 16.71
C ILE A 36 -29.51 6.50 16.03
N ASP A 37 -30.84 6.38 16.06
CA ASP A 37 -31.58 5.22 15.55
C ASP A 37 -31.74 5.21 14.02
N SER A 38 -31.38 6.30 13.31
CA SER A 38 -31.59 6.41 11.87
C SER A 38 -30.41 7.06 11.13
N PRO A 39 -29.23 6.42 11.08
CA PRO A 39 -28.12 6.90 10.26
C PRO A 39 -28.49 6.84 8.77
N VAL A 40 -27.96 7.78 8.01
CA VAL A 40 -28.12 7.79 6.55
C VAL A 40 -27.04 6.91 5.94
N LEU A 41 -27.47 5.85 5.25
CA LEU A 41 -26.61 4.89 4.59
C LEU A 41 -26.73 5.02 3.08
N CYS A 42 -25.61 5.25 2.40
CA CYS A 42 -25.52 5.19 0.94
C CYS A 42 -24.44 4.19 0.53
N SER A 43 -24.75 3.33 -0.44
CA SER A 43 -23.87 2.25 -0.82
C SER A 43 -24.15 1.80 -2.25
N THR A 44 -23.10 1.43 -2.97
CA THR A 44 -23.21 0.77 -4.28
C THR A 44 -23.13 -0.76 -4.17
N PHE A 45 -22.93 -1.31 -2.96
CA PHE A 45 -22.84 -2.75 -2.74
C PHE A 45 -24.21 -3.44 -2.89
N ARG A 46 -24.25 -4.49 -3.73
CA ARG A 46 -25.46 -5.32 -3.95
C ARG A 46 -25.99 -6.01 -2.69
N ALA A 47 -25.15 -6.30 -1.70
CA ALA A 47 -25.63 -6.91 -0.45
C ALA A 47 -26.42 -5.90 0.40
N PHE A 48 -25.96 -4.65 0.41
CA PHE A 48 -26.62 -3.57 1.15
C PHE A 48 -27.86 -3.05 0.43
N SER A 49 -28.00 -3.24 -0.88
CA SER A 49 -29.20 -2.83 -1.61
C SER A 49 -30.50 -3.47 -1.08
N LYS A 50 -30.41 -4.66 -0.47
CA LYS A 50 -31.55 -5.33 0.20
C LYS A 50 -31.86 -4.78 1.59
N ILE A 51 -30.91 -4.10 2.23
CA ILE A 51 -31.08 -3.44 3.55
C ILE A 51 -31.53 -1.99 3.33
N THR A 52 -30.99 -1.33 2.31
CA THR A 52 -31.33 0.05 1.91
C THR A 52 -32.69 0.15 1.19
N ASN A 53 -33.50 -0.92 1.17
CA ASN A 53 -34.79 -1.08 0.47
C ASN A 53 -35.52 0.26 0.17
N GLY A 54 -35.21 0.84 -0.98
CA GLY A 54 -35.92 1.99 -1.54
C GLY A 54 -35.52 3.38 -1.06
N ILE A 55 -34.58 3.55 -0.12
CA ILE A 55 -34.18 4.88 0.38
C ILE A 55 -32.66 5.07 0.25
N ASN A 56 -32.14 5.06 -0.98
CA ASN A 56 -30.82 5.63 -1.22
C ASN A 56 -30.95 7.16 -1.12
N ARG A 57 -30.55 7.72 0.02
CA ARG A 57 -30.61 9.18 0.24
C ARG A 57 -29.49 9.93 -0.48
N CYS A 58 -28.72 9.28 -1.34
CA CYS A 58 -27.68 9.93 -2.14
C CYS A 58 -28.10 10.04 -3.61
N PRO A 59 -28.81 11.12 -4.01
CA PRO A 59 -29.33 11.25 -5.37
C PRO A 59 -28.25 11.42 -6.43
N MET A 60 -27.10 12.01 -6.06
CA MET A 60 -26.03 12.30 -7.01
C MET A 60 -24.68 11.90 -6.45
N VAL A 61 -23.95 11.12 -7.25
CA VAL A 61 -22.57 10.70 -6.99
C VAL A 61 -21.79 11.03 -8.25
N LYS A 62 -20.73 11.81 -8.12
CA LYS A 62 -19.78 12.12 -9.17
C LYS A 62 -18.44 11.53 -8.76
N SER A 63 -17.81 10.79 -9.66
CA SER A 63 -16.43 10.32 -9.49
C SER A 63 -15.66 10.57 -10.78
N ARG A 64 -14.46 11.13 -10.65
CA ARG A 64 -13.54 11.38 -11.76
C ARG A 64 -12.15 11.00 -11.30
N GLU A 65 -11.46 10.19 -12.10
CA GLU A 65 -10.03 9.94 -11.94
C GLU A 65 -9.27 10.76 -12.96
N GLU A 66 -8.14 11.33 -12.55
CA GLU A 66 -7.32 12.20 -13.39
C GLU A 66 -5.90 11.68 -13.45
N ASP A 67 -5.35 11.69 -14.66
CA ASP A 67 -3.94 11.48 -14.96
C ASP A 67 -3.36 12.86 -15.27
N ILE A 68 -2.66 13.45 -14.30
CA ILE A 68 -2.15 14.82 -14.36
C ILE A 68 -0.86 14.86 -15.17
N ASN A 69 -0.02 13.84 -15.02
CA ASN A 69 1.30 13.78 -15.66
C ASN A 69 1.28 13.11 -17.05
N GLN A 70 0.14 12.55 -17.47
CA GLN A 70 -0.11 11.86 -18.73
C GLN A 70 0.76 10.62 -18.95
N ASP A 71 1.09 9.89 -17.88
CA ASP A 71 1.91 8.67 -17.95
C ASP A 71 1.08 7.38 -18.17
N GLY A 72 -0.24 7.50 -18.23
CA GLY A 72 -1.18 6.40 -18.41
C GLY A 72 -1.61 5.73 -17.10
N LYS A 73 -1.27 6.31 -15.95
CA LYS A 73 -1.77 5.94 -14.62
C LYS A 73 -2.53 7.11 -14.02
N PHE A 74 -3.56 6.80 -13.24
CA PHE A 74 -4.27 7.85 -12.52
C PHE A 74 -3.42 8.35 -11.35
N ASP A 75 -3.46 9.66 -11.12
CA ASP A 75 -2.76 10.36 -10.04
C ASP A 75 -3.72 10.74 -8.91
N GLU A 76 -4.99 10.98 -9.21
CA GLU A 76 -5.99 11.36 -8.21
C GLU A 76 -7.41 10.87 -8.52
N LEU A 77 -8.19 10.67 -7.46
CA LEU A 77 -9.64 10.50 -7.50
C LEU A 77 -10.32 11.71 -6.88
N ASN A 78 -11.20 12.33 -7.65
CA ASN A 78 -12.15 13.33 -7.22
C ASN A 78 -13.54 12.69 -7.10
N ILE A 79 -14.06 12.54 -5.88
CA ILE A 79 -15.41 12.01 -5.62
C ILE A 79 -16.26 13.02 -4.85
N GLU A 80 -17.46 13.28 -5.34
CA GLU A 80 -18.47 14.14 -4.69
C GLU A 80 -19.77 13.37 -4.56
N ILE A 81 -20.30 13.29 -3.34
CA ILE A 81 -21.54 12.61 -2.99
C ILE A 81 -22.48 13.64 -2.36
N GLN A 82 -23.65 13.81 -2.96
CA GLN A 82 -24.72 14.62 -2.39
C GLN A 82 -25.65 13.73 -1.58
N VAL A 83 -25.87 14.10 -0.32
CA VAL A 83 -26.70 13.38 0.64
C VAL A 83 -27.94 14.22 0.95
N GLN A 84 -29.11 13.68 0.65
CA GLN A 84 -30.39 14.29 0.97
C GLN A 84 -30.75 13.99 2.42
N LEU A 85 -30.66 15.01 3.28
CA LEU A 85 -31.10 14.95 4.67
C LEU A 85 -32.50 15.57 4.80
N GLN A 86 -33.30 15.12 5.78
CA GLN A 86 -34.56 15.80 6.08
C GLN A 86 -34.29 17.20 6.64
N GLN A 87 -35.26 18.11 6.58
CA GLN A 87 -35.08 19.51 7.01
C GLN A 87 -34.68 19.64 8.49
N THR A 88 -35.07 18.69 9.33
CA THR A 88 -34.73 18.66 10.77
C THR A 88 -33.46 17.89 11.09
N ASP A 89 -32.98 17.05 10.16
CA ASP A 89 -31.84 16.16 10.43
C ASP A 89 -30.54 16.96 10.40
N ILE A 90 -29.69 16.76 11.40
CA ILE A 90 -28.39 17.42 11.53
C ILE A 90 -27.29 16.39 11.31
N ALA A 91 -26.45 16.57 10.30
CA ALA A 91 -25.25 15.74 10.13
C ALA A 91 -24.17 16.11 11.15
N LEU A 92 -23.69 15.11 11.90
CA LEU A 92 -22.67 15.26 12.94
C LEU A 92 -21.39 14.51 12.60
N SER A 93 -21.51 13.33 11.99
CA SER A 93 -20.36 12.48 11.71
C SER A 93 -20.50 11.80 10.35
N VAL A 94 -19.38 11.63 9.68
CA VAL A 94 -19.30 11.03 8.35
C VAL A 94 -18.23 9.96 8.35
N LYS A 95 -18.58 8.79 7.84
CA LYS A 95 -17.67 7.67 7.58
C LYS A 95 -17.82 7.28 6.12
N LEU A 96 -16.80 7.52 5.33
CA LEU A 96 -16.75 7.18 3.91
C LEU A 96 -15.71 6.10 3.68
N PHE A 97 -16.14 5.03 3.04
CA PHE A 97 -15.33 3.88 2.65
C PHE A 97 -15.28 3.85 1.12
N LEU A 98 -14.07 3.82 0.57
CA LEU A 98 -13.81 3.77 -0.86
C LEU A 98 -13.00 2.52 -1.16
N LEU A 99 -13.45 1.72 -2.13
CA LEU A 99 -12.69 0.56 -2.60
C LEU A 99 -11.90 0.89 -3.86
N PHE A 100 -10.64 0.47 -3.86
CA PHE A 100 -9.76 0.63 -5.02
C PHE A 100 -9.13 -0.71 -5.41
N ASP A 101 -8.99 -0.89 -6.71
CA ASP A 101 -8.20 -1.94 -7.32
C ASP A 101 -6.74 -1.47 -7.36
N TYR A 102 -5.86 -2.14 -6.62
CA TYR A 102 -4.46 -1.73 -6.45
C TYR A 102 -3.52 -2.75 -7.08
N LYS A 103 -2.70 -2.29 -8.04
CA LYS A 103 -1.79 -3.15 -8.80
C LYS A 103 -0.36 -2.59 -8.83
N LEU A 104 0.59 -3.50 -8.71
CA LEU A 104 2.03 -3.26 -8.89
C LEU A 104 2.57 -4.18 -9.98
N TYR A 105 3.59 -3.74 -10.71
CA TYR A 105 4.13 -4.46 -11.87
C TYR A 105 5.66 -4.52 -11.90
N LYS A 106 6.39 -3.62 -11.23
CA LYS A 106 7.83 -3.45 -11.45
C LYS A 106 8.66 -4.65 -10.99
N MET A 107 8.51 -5.07 -9.74
CA MET A 107 9.24 -6.23 -9.18
C MET A 107 8.33 -7.42 -8.86
N SER A 108 7.09 -7.17 -8.47
CA SER A 108 6.10 -8.20 -8.15
C SER A 108 4.82 -7.87 -8.90
N VAL A 109 4.21 -8.85 -9.57
CA VAL A 109 2.86 -8.67 -10.13
C VAL A 109 1.88 -8.86 -8.98
N PHE A 110 1.66 -7.79 -8.23
CA PHE A 110 0.82 -7.79 -7.04
C PHE A 110 -0.52 -7.18 -7.37
N HIS A 111 -1.58 -7.82 -6.89
CA HIS A 111 -2.95 -7.37 -7.09
C HIS A 111 -3.73 -7.50 -5.79
N MET A 112 -4.33 -6.41 -5.34
CA MET A 112 -5.22 -6.42 -4.19
C MET A 112 -6.42 -5.49 -4.35
N GLU A 113 -7.53 -5.87 -3.73
CA GLU A 113 -8.57 -4.91 -3.39
C GLU A 113 -8.16 -4.18 -2.11
N SER A 114 -8.21 -2.85 -2.18
CA SER A 114 -7.72 -1.94 -1.17
C SER A 114 -8.85 -1.03 -0.68
N LEU A 115 -8.67 -0.47 0.51
CA LEU A 115 -9.70 0.29 1.21
C LEU A 115 -9.13 1.64 1.63
N GLY A 116 -9.79 2.72 1.23
CA GLY A 116 -9.63 4.05 1.78
C GLY A 116 -10.76 4.34 2.76
N VAL A 117 -10.43 4.83 3.95
CA VAL A 117 -11.41 5.13 4.99
C VAL A 117 -11.22 6.56 5.45
N VAL A 118 -12.26 7.36 5.30
CA VAL A 118 -12.35 8.71 5.83
C VAL A 118 -13.35 8.71 6.98
N GLN A 119 -12.94 9.24 8.13
CA GLN A 119 -13.81 9.40 9.29
C GLN A 119 -13.60 10.79 9.85
N HIS A 120 -14.70 11.54 9.98
CA HIS A 120 -14.68 12.85 10.59
C HIS A 120 -15.97 13.08 11.37
N SER A 121 -15.85 13.61 12.58
CA SER A 121 -16.98 14.00 13.42
C SER A 121 -16.81 15.44 13.87
N SER A 122 -17.94 16.13 13.95
CA SER A 122 -18.04 17.51 14.37
C SER A 122 -19.23 17.68 15.30
N SER A 123 -19.11 18.60 16.24
CA SER A 123 -20.21 18.99 17.13
C SER A 123 -21.15 20.02 16.47
N LEU A 124 -20.78 20.55 15.31
CA LEU A 124 -21.55 21.57 14.59
C LEU A 124 -22.34 20.95 13.42
N PRO A 125 -23.59 21.42 13.18
CA PRO A 125 -24.38 21.00 12.03
C PRO A 125 -23.65 21.17 10.69
N GLY A 126 -23.30 20.05 10.05
CA GLY A 126 -22.58 20.03 8.79
C GLY A 126 -23.43 20.37 7.58
N ALA A 127 -22.88 21.20 6.69
CA ALA A 127 -23.38 21.44 5.35
C ALA A 127 -22.51 20.74 4.29
N ARG A 128 -21.19 20.76 4.49
CA ARG A 128 -20.22 20.19 3.56
C ARG A 128 -19.00 19.64 4.28
N LEU A 129 -18.53 18.48 3.85
CA LEU A 129 -17.25 17.90 4.24
C LEU A 129 -16.37 17.82 2.99
N ASP A 130 -15.25 18.54 2.99
CA ASP A 130 -14.21 18.40 1.98
C ASP A 130 -13.00 17.70 2.61
N VAL A 131 -12.49 16.65 1.97
CA VAL A 131 -11.36 15.87 2.49
C VAL A 131 -10.32 15.72 1.40
N VAL A 132 -9.07 16.04 1.73
CA VAL A 132 -7.93 15.76 0.86
C VAL A 132 -7.05 14.73 1.57
N ALA A 133 -6.65 13.67 0.89
CA ALA A 133 -5.83 12.61 1.48
C ALA A 133 -4.98 11.88 0.45
N ASP A 134 -3.95 11.18 0.93
CA ASP A 134 -3.07 10.36 0.10
C ASP A 134 -3.31 8.87 0.40
N LEU A 135 -3.59 8.07 -0.62
CA LEU A 135 -3.75 6.63 -0.47
C LEU A 135 -2.39 5.95 -0.35
N ARG A 136 -2.04 5.51 0.87
CA ARG A 136 -0.74 4.89 1.16
C ARG A 136 -0.80 3.39 1.38
N LEU A 137 0.25 2.70 0.93
CA LEU A 137 0.48 1.28 1.18
C LEU A 137 1.08 1.06 2.58
N VAL A 138 0.40 0.27 3.40
CA VAL A 138 0.89 -0.21 4.69
C VAL A 138 1.29 -1.67 4.55
N GLN A 139 2.60 -1.89 4.50
CA GLN A 139 3.17 -3.21 4.27
C GLN A 139 3.76 -3.79 5.55
N LYS A 140 3.20 -4.90 6.05
CA LYS A 140 3.78 -5.69 7.16
C LYS A 140 4.54 -6.93 6.69
N GLN A 141 4.47 -7.24 5.38
CA GLN A 141 5.11 -8.40 4.77
C GLN A 141 5.85 -8.04 3.50
N LEU A 142 7.07 -8.56 3.34
CA LEU A 142 7.82 -8.48 2.10
C LEU A 142 7.07 -9.12 0.93
N LEU A 143 6.93 -8.39 -0.18
CA LEU A 143 6.44 -8.96 -1.43
C LEU A 143 7.51 -9.83 -2.08
N TYR A 144 7.11 -10.84 -2.85
CA TYR A 144 8.05 -11.67 -3.60
C TYR A 144 8.54 -10.93 -4.85
N SER A 145 9.85 -10.99 -5.14
CA SER A 145 10.44 -10.43 -6.38
C SER A 145 9.99 -11.10 -7.68
N ARG A 146 9.19 -12.18 -7.62
CA ARG A 146 8.81 -12.95 -8.81
C ARG A 146 7.41 -13.54 -8.64
N GLY A 147 6.74 -13.68 -9.77
CA GLY A 147 5.43 -14.31 -9.88
C GLY A 147 4.28 -13.33 -9.68
N ARG A 148 3.07 -13.85 -9.89
CA ARG A 148 1.82 -13.17 -9.58
C ARG A 148 1.46 -13.46 -8.13
N ASP A 149 1.35 -12.42 -7.33
CA ASP A 149 0.87 -12.51 -5.95
C ASP A 149 -0.63 -12.17 -5.92
N SER A 150 -1.47 -13.20 -5.92
CA SER A 150 -2.92 -13.08 -5.82
C SER A 150 -3.44 -13.32 -4.41
N ARG A 151 -2.56 -13.43 -3.39
CA ARG A 151 -2.97 -13.75 -2.01
C ARG A 151 -3.90 -12.71 -1.41
N PHE A 152 -3.79 -11.47 -1.88
CA PHE A 152 -4.57 -10.31 -1.42
C PHE A 152 -5.65 -9.88 -2.44
N ASN A 153 -5.90 -10.69 -3.46
CA ASN A 153 -6.99 -10.49 -4.40
C ASN A 153 -8.28 -11.15 -3.88
N MET A 154 -8.79 -10.64 -2.76
CA MET A 154 -10.07 -11.03 -2.19
C MET A 154 -10.88 -9.76 -1.88
N SER A 155 -12.21 -9.85 -1.85
CA SER A 155 -13.01 -8.69 -1.49
C SER A 155 -12.74 -8.29 -0.03
N VAL A 156 -12.64 -6.99 0.24
CA VAL A 156 -12.51 -6.41 1.57
C VAL A 156 -13.82 -6.57 2.33
N PHE A 157 -14.94 -6.42 1.62
CA PHE A 157 -16.26 -6.75 2.12
C PHE A 157 -16.61 -8.17 1.70
N ASP A 158 -16.66 -9.11 2.65
CA ASP A 158 -17.19 -10.44 2.39
C ASP A 158 -18.72 -10.40 2.41
N LEU A 159 -19.28 -10.01 1.26
CA LEU A 159 -20.73 -9.84 1.07
C LEU A 159 -21.53 -11.14 1.25
N THR A 160 -20.87 -12.29 1.29
CA THR A 160 -21.53 -13.60 1.48
C THR A 160 -21.85 -13.91 2.94
N ARG A 161 -21.15 -13.26 3.88
CA ARG A 161 -21.32 -13.46 5.33
C ARG A 161 -22.15 -12.37 6.03
N LEU A 162 -22.57 -11.35 5.29
CA LEU A 162 -23.38 -10.25 5.81
C LEU A 162 -24.82 -10.72 6.07
N VAL A 163 -25.03 -11.32 7.25
CA VAL A 163 -26.35 -11.35 7.88
C VAL A 163 -26.66 -9.90 8.31
N PRO A 164 -27.85 -9.34 7.99
CA PRO A 164 -28.19 -7.93 8.21
C PRO A 164 -27.96 -7.41 9.64
N ASP A 165 -28.08 -8.26 10.67
CA ASP A 165 -27.91 -7.89 12.08
C ASP A 165 -26.45 -7.93 12.58
N ALA A 166 -25.49 -8.37 11.75
CA ALA A 166 -24.11 -8.62 12.18
C ALA A 166 -23.08 -7.64 11.58
N PHE A 167 -23.50 -6.64 10.80
CA PHE A 167 -22.55 -5.68 10.22
C PHE A 167 -22.01 -4.72 11.28
N ASN A 168 -20.82 -5.02 11.79
CA ASN A 168 -20.11 -4.19 12.74
C ASN A 168 -18.83 -3.61 12.11
N LEU A 169 -18.71 -2.27 12.08
CA LEU A 169 -17.51 -1.59 11.57
C LEU A 169 -16.23 -2.01 12.30
N GLN A 170 -16.33 -2.35 13.59
CA GLN A 170 -15.18 -2.79 14.37
C GLN A 170 -14.65 -4.14 13.90
N THR A 171 -15.54 -5.08 13.53
CA THR A 171 -15.11 -6.38 13.01
C THR A 171 -14.51 -6.22 11.62
N LEU A 172 -15.09 -5.36 10.77
CA LEU A 172 -14.51 -5.00 9.47
C LEU A 172 -13.09 -4.46 9.60
N PHE A 173 -12.85 -3.46 10.45
CA PHE A 173 -11.50 -2.90 10.62
C PHE A 173 -10.53 -3.91 11.21
N LYS A 174 -11.00 -4.75 12.15
CA LYS A 174 -10.19 -5.81 12.73
C LYS A 174 -9.79 -6.84 11.69
N GLU A 175 -10.71 -7.28 10.84
CA GLU A 175 -10.47 -8.23 9.75
C GLU A 175 -9.57 -7.62 8.67
N TYR A 176 -9.81 -6.37 8.28
CA TYR A 176 -8.97 -5.67 7.32
C TYR A 176 -7.54 -5.48 7.84
N ALA A 177 -7.37 -5.01 9.09
CA ALA A 177 -6.06 -4.82 9.70
C ALA A 177 -5.31 -6.15 9.93
N ARG A 178 -6.07 -7.22 10.19
CA ARG A 178 -5.59 -8.60 10.35
C ARG A 178 -5.84 -9.43 9.10
N ARG A 179 -5.80 -8.86 7.89
CA ARG A 179 -5.93 -9.62 6.65
C ARG A 179 -4.73 -10.56 6.52
N ASN A 180 -4.81 -11.63 7.30
CA ASN A 180 -3.86 -12.68 7.56
C ASN A 180 -4.26 -13.74 6.55
N VAL A 181 -3.50 -13.82 5.48
CA VAL A 181 -3.46 -15.07 4.72
C VAL A 181 -3.02 -16.14 5.73
N ALA A 182 -3.66 -17.31 5.74
CA ALA A 182 -3.58 -18.34 6.79
C ALA A 182 -2.16 -18.87 7.14
N VAL A 183 -1.10 -18.30 6.55
CA VAL A 183 0.29 -18.63 6.77
C VAL A 183 1.04 -17.35 7.15
N CYS A 184 1.31 -17.21 8.45
CA CYS A 184 2.05 -16.14 9.13
C CYS A 184 1.35 -14.78 9.27
N SER A 185 1.53 -14.15 10.43
CA SER A 185 1.03 -12.83 10.87
C SER A 185 1.53 -11.66 10.00
N LEU A 186 1.11 -11.63 8.74
CA LEU A 186 1.71 -10.86 7.67
C LEU A 186 0.59 -10.30 6.78
N SER A 187 0.37 -8.97 6.82
CA SER A 187 -0.69 -8.29 6.07
C SER A 187 -0.16 -7.12 5.21
N VAL A 188 -0.73 -6.97 4.02
CA VAL A 188 -0.52 -5.82 3.13
C VAL A 188 -1.88 -5.14 2.98
N THR A 189 -1.95 -3.87 3.35
CA THR A 189 -3.20 -3.09 3.40
C THR A 189 -2.93 -1.67 2.91
N THR A 190 -3.98 -0.89 2.63
CA THR A 190 -3.87 0.54 2.37
C THR A 190 -4.46 1.34 3.51
N ARG A 191 -4.03 2.59 3.63
CA ARG A 191 -4.61 3.56 4.55
C ARG A 191 -4.54 4.94 3.91
N LEU A 192 -5.58 5.76 4.13
CA LEU A 192 -5.50 7.18 3.84
C LEU A 192 -4.59 7.86 4.87
N SER A 193 -3.53 8.47 4.37
CA SER A 193 -2.58 9.28 5.13
C SER A 193 -2.73 10.74 4.72
N ASN A 194 -2.08 11.65 5.46
CA ASN A 194 -2.07 13.07 5.13
C ASN A 194 -3.50 13.64 4.94
N VAL A 195 -4.39 13.29 5.87
CA VAL A 195 -5.82 13.59 5.77
C VAL A 195 -6.08 15.00 6.27
N TYR A 196 -6.60 15.85 5.40
CA TYR A 196 -7.03 17.22 5.69
C TYR A 196 -8.55 17.34 5.55
N PRO A 197 -9.31 17.14 6.65
CA PRO A 197 -10.75 17.34 6.65
C PRO A 197 -11.10 18.81 6.89
N LEU A 198 -11.98 19.36 6.06
CA LEU A 198 -12.59 20.67 6.22
C LEU A 198 -14.10 20.50 6.41
N TRP A 199 -14.59 20.94 7.57
CA TRP A 199 -16.00 20.90 7.91
C TRP A 199 -16.61 22.29 7.77
N THR A 200 -17.56 22.42 6.84
CA THR A 200 -18.34 23.65 6.67
C THR A 200 -19.69 23.48 7.36
N ALA A 201 -19.96 24.33 8.36
CA ALA A 201 -21.22 24.34 9.09
C ALA A 201 -22.26 25.27 8.44
N GLY A 202 -23.53 25.13 8.84
CA GLY A 202 -24.60 26.06 8.44
C GLY A 202 -25.37 25.62 7.20
N ARG A 203 -26.00 24.44 7.28
CA ARG A 203 -26.84 23.91 6.20
C ARG A 203 -28.17 24.65 6.13
N ALA A 204 -28.54 25.15 4.94
CA ALA A 204 -29.90 25.62 4.68
C ALA A 204 -30.86 24.42 4.58
N SER A 205 -32.09 24.55 5.08
CA SER A 205 -33.03 23.42 5.22
C SER A 205 -33.32 22.65 3.93
N ASP A 206 -33.20 23.30 2.77
CA ASP A 206 -33.49 22.72 1.44
C ASP A 206 -32.22 22.25 0.69
N MET A 207 -31.03 22.46 1.27
CA MET A 207 -29.77 22.09 0.64
C MET A 207 -29.31 20.68 1.06
N PRO A 208 -28.79 19.88 0.11
CA PRO A 208 -28.19 18.59 0.42
C PRO A 208 -26.88 18.78 1.20
N PHE A 209 -26.53 17.78 1.99
CA PHE A 209 -25.22 17.68 2.61
C PHE A 209 -24.22 17.13 1.59
N ILE A 210 -23.11 17.83 1.36
CA ILE A 210 -22.14 17.45 0.31
C ILE A 210 -20.89 16.84 0.96
N VAL A 211 -20.51 15.65 0.50
CA VAL A 211 -19.25 15.01 0.87
C VAL A 211 -18.35 14.99 -0.36
N SER A 212 -17.27 15.75 -0.32
CA SER A 212 -16.23 15.80 -1.35
C SER A 212 -14.96 15.18 -0.80
N ALA A 213 -14.36 14.26 -1.54
CA ALA A 213 -13.06 13.70 -1.21
C ALA A 213 -12.15 13.69 -2.44
N VAL A 214 -10.94 14.19 -2.24
CA VAL A 214 -9.82 14.13 -3.18
C VAL A 214 -8.80 13.16 -2.61
N VAL A 215 -8.52 12.09 -3.34
CA VAL A 215 -7.58 11.05 -2.93
C VAL A 215 -6.44 10.98 -3.94
N HIS A 216 -5.23 11.35 -3.53
CA HIS A 216 -4.05 11.23 -4.39
C HIS A 216 -3.44 9.83 -4.34
N TYR A 217 -2.79 9.45 -5.43
CA TYR A 217 -2.11 8.18 -5.66
C TYR A 217 -0.59 8.43 -5.79
N PRO A 218 0.10 8.66 -4.66
CA PRO A 218 1.52 8.98 -4.68
C PRO A 218 2.39 7.78 -5.05
N GLU A 219 3.64 8.05 -5.43
CA GLU A 219 4.67 7.03 -5.52
C GLU A 219 4.95 6.38 -4.16
N GLU A 220 5.19 5.06 -4.19
CA GLU A 220 5.40 4.26 -2.99
C GLU A 220 6.75 3.56 -2.97
N THR A 221 7.32 3.50 -1.76
CA THR A 221 8.52 2.69 -1.50
C THR A 221 8.08 1.32 -1.00
N ILE A 222 8.25 0.31 -1.84
CA ILE A 222 7.79 -1.06 -1.58
C ILE A 222 8.95 -1.92 -1.11
N LEU A 223 8.74 -2.67 -0.04
CA LEU A 223 9.70 -3.66 0.42
C LEU A 223 9.47 -5.00 -0.28
N TYR A 224 10.54 -5.68 -0.66
CA TYR A 224 10.43 -6.98 -1.30
C TYR A 224 11.57 -7.90 -0.91
N ARG A 225 11.35 -9.20 -1.12
CA ARG A 225 12.35 -10.23 -0.93
C ARG A 225 13.12 -10.43 -2.24
N PRO A 226 14.43 -10.13 -2.29
CA PRO A 226 15.25 -10.32 -3.48
C PRO A 226 15.21 -11.75 -4.02
N GLY A 227 15.21 -11.89 -5.34
CA GLY A 227 15.33 -13.19 -5.99
C GLY A 227 16.73 -13.78 -5.90
N PHE A 228 16.86 -15.09 -6.08
CA PHE A 228 18.13 -15.84 -6.03
C PHE A 228 19.27 -15.16 -6.81
N TRP A 229 19.01 -14.78 -8.07
CA TRP A 229 20.02 -14.14 -8.92
C TRP A 229 20.45 -12.75 -8.45
N GLN A 230 19.53 -11.98 -7.85
CA GLN A 230 19.86 -10.69 -7.26
C GLN A 230 20.78 -10.89 -6.06
N VAL A 231 20.48 -11.87 -5.22
CA VAL A 231 21.31 -12.23 -4.06
C VAL A 231 22.70 -12.70 -4.50
N ILE A 232 22.79 -13.56 -5.52
CA ILE A 232 24.08 -14.01 -6.09
C ILE A 232 24.90 -12.84 -6.62
N LYS A 233 24.28 -11.89 -7.33
CA LYS A 233 24.98 -10.71 -7.86
C LYS A 233 25.70 -9.96 -6.72
N TRP A 234 25.03 -9.75 -5.60
CA TRP A 234 25.60 -9.05 -4.45
C TRP A 234 26.66 -9.89 -3.72
N ALA A 235 26.39 -11.18 -3.52
CA ALA A 235 27.35 -12.13 -2.97
C ALA A 235 28.66 -12.16 -3.77
N TRP A 236 28.57 -12.15 -5.10
CA TRP A 236 29.73 -12.16 -5.99
C TRP A 236 30.60 -10.90 -5.83
N VAL A 237 29.98 -9.72 -5.74
CA VAL A 237 30.71 -8.45 -5.55
C VAL A 237 31.45 -8.42 -4.21
N GLN A 238 30.81 -8.90 -3.14
CA GLN A 238 31.44 -8.99 -1.82
C GLN A 238 32.60 -10.01 -1.83
N TYR A 239 32.38 -11.18 -2.42
CA TYR A 239 33.41 -12.22 -2.54
C TYR A 239 34.63 -11.71 -3.31
N LEU A 240 34.44 -11.06 -4.47
CA LEU A 240 35.54 -10.56 -5.30
C LEU A 240 36.36 -9.50 -4.55
N SER A 241 35.71 -8.60 -3.82
CA SER A 241 36.36 -7.55 -3.03
C SER A 241 37.32 -8.13 -1.99
N VAL A 242 36.89 -9.19 -1.29
CA VAL A 242 37.71 -9.89 -0.29
C VAL A 242 38.81 -10.73 -0.97
N PHE A 243 38.47 -11.44 -2.04
CA PHE A 243 39.39 -12.31 -2.76
C PHE A 243 40.63 -11.56 -3.28
N ILE A 244 40.46 -10.34 -3.82
CA ILE A 244 41.58 -9.53 -4.34
C ILE A 244 42.59 -9.21 -3.23
N ILE A 245 42.11 -8.84 -2.04
CA ILE A 245 42.96 -8.54 -0.88
C ILE A 245 43.72 -9.80 -0.44
N PHE A 246 43.03 -10.94 -0.37
CA PHE A 246 43.67 -12.22 -0.04
C PHE A 246 44.75 -12.58 -1.05
N VAL A 247 44.49 -12.48 -2.36
CA VAL A 247 45.48 -12.78 -3.40
C VAL A 247 46.70 -11.85 -3.27
N PHE A 248 46.49 -10.57 -2.98
CA PHE A 248 47.58 -9.62 -2.77
C PHE A 248 48.45 -10.00 -1.56
N ILE A 249 47.83 -10.29 -0.40
CA ILE A 249 48.55 -10.71 0.80
C ILE A 249 49.28 -12.03 0.58
N PHE A 250 48.63 -13.02 -0.04
CA PHE A 250 49.26 -14.31 -0.34
C PHE A 250 50.46 -14.16 -1.28
N ARG A 251 50.41 -13.22 -2.24
CA ARG A 251 51.58 -12.91 -3.09
C ARG A 251 52.73 -12.35 -2.27
N LEU A 252 52.47 -11.41 -1.35
CA LEU A 252 53.49 -10.86 -0.47
C LEU A 252 54.12 -11.93 0.45
N ILE A 253 53.30 -12.76 1.08
CA ILE A 253 53.78 -13.86 1.94
C ILE A 253 54.60 -14.85 1.12
N LYS A 254 54.11 -15.22 -0.07
CA LYS A 254 54.82 -16.11 -0.99
C LYS A 254 56.19 -15.53 -1.34
N GLU A 255 56.26 -14.29 -1.82
CA GLU A 255 57.52 -13.63 -2.15
C GLU A 255 58.49 -13.58 -0.96
N TYR A 256 57.99 -13.29 0.24
CA TYR A 256 58.78 -13.29 1.46
C TYR A 256 59.34 -14.69 1.79
N VAL A 257 58.51 -15.73 1.74
CA VAL A 257 58.90 -17.12 2.05
C VAL A 257 59.93 -17.64 1.05
N PHE A 258 59.72 -17.40 -0.25
CA PHE A 258 60.63 -17.85 -1.30
C PHE A 258 61.94 -17.04 -1.32
N SER A 259 61.91 -15.73 -1.02
CA SER A 259 63.13 -14.91 -0.96
C SER A 259 64.01 -15.26 0.24
N ASN A 260 63.41 -15.59 1.39
CA ASN A 260 64.12 -15.94 2.61
C ASN A 260 64.41 -17.45 2.75
N GLN A 261 64.09 -18.26 1.74
CA GLN A 261 64.32 -19.71 1.72
C GLN A 261 63.81 -20.44 2.97
N LEU A 262 62.68 -20.00 3.54
CA LEU A 262 62.09 -20.63 4.74
C LEU A 262 61.58 -22.06 4.45
N VAL A 263 61.52 -22.44 3.17
CA VAL A 263 61.18 -23.77 2.68
C VAL A 263 62.28 -24.22 1.71
N PHE A 264 62.57 -25.52 1.66
CA PHE A 264 63.51 -26.10 0.71
C PHE A 264 63.11 -25.74 -0.73
N THR A 265 63.90 -24.89 -1.37
CA THR A 265 63.63 -24.36 -2.71
C THR A 265 64.87 -24.54 -3.60
N VAL A 266 64.69 -25.12 -4.78
CA VAL A 266 65.77 -25.33 -5.77
C VAL A 266 65.62 -24.31 -6.88
N LYS A 267 66.61 -23.44 -7.07
CA LYS A 267 66.62 -22.46 -8.16
C LYS A 267 67.11 -23.13 -9.44
N THR A 268 66.19 -23.48 -10.33
CA THR A 268 66.54 -23.97 -11.67
C THR A 268 66.84 -22.79 -12.57
N VAL A 269 68.10 -22.64 -12.99
CA VAL A 269 68.50 -21.64 -13.99
C VAL A 269 68.28 -22.27 -15.37
N PRO A 270 67.38 -21.75 -16.22
CA PRO A 270 67.18 -22.33 -17.55
C PRO A 270 68.43 -22.05 -18.40
N TRP A 271 69.16 -23.12 -18.68
CA TRP A 271 70.22 -23.31 -19.68
C TRP A 271 70.90 -22.04 -20.19
N LYS A 272 72.10 -21.77 -19.65
CA LYS A 272 73.07 -20.84 -20.24
C LYS A 272 73.32 -21.31 -21.68
N LYS A 273 72.91 -20.53 -22.69
CA LYS A 273 73.35 -20.78 -24.07
C LYS A 273 74.86 -20.62 -24.11
N LEU A 274 75.57 -21.75 -24.17
CA LEU A 274 76.97 -21.79 -24.52
C LEU A 274 77.04 -21.52 -26.03
N PHE A 275 77.75 -20.44 -26.36
CA PHE A 275 78.16 -20.10 -27.73
C PHE A 275 78.99 -21.22 -28.35
#